data_AF-A0A937Z6X7-F1
#
_entry.id   AF-A0A937Z6X7-F1
#
_cell.length_a   1.000
_cell.length_b   1.000
_cell.length_c   1.000
_cell.angle_alpha   90.00
_cell.angle_beta   90.00
_cell.angle_gamma   90.00
#
_symmetry.space_group_name_H-M   'P 1'
#
loop_
_entity.id
_entity.type
_entity.pdbx_description
1 polymer ?
#
loop_
_entity_poly.entity_id
_entity_poly.type
_entity_poly.pdbx_seq_one_letter_code
_entity_poly.pdbx_strand_id
1 'polypeptide(L)'
;MTLKPLAASLIALALLPSLALAQSAPAELVAAYKAGVAAEKCSLNLASDKSSQLGDAVQRMEQRSGLAQADLDALWSSTQQAADADNAGFCAEAAGLVDGVIAGAN
;
A
#
# COMPACT_ATOMS: atom_id res chain seq x y z
N MET A 1 50.16 -4.86 21.40
CA MET A 1 49.37 -3.64 21.18
C MET A 1 49.37 -3.38 19.68
N THR A 2 48.35 -3.87 18.96
CA THR A 2 47.15 -3.12 18.49
C THR A 2 47.51 -2.17 17.33
N LEU A 3 46.87 -2.14 16.15
CA LEU A 3 45.52 -2.52 15.73
C LEU A 3 45.46 -2.92 14.23
N LYS A 4 44.50 -3.79 13.91
CA LYS A 4 43.76 -3.81 12.63
C LYS A 4 42.27 -3.65 12.99
N PRO A 5 41.50 -2.85 12.25
CA PRO A 5 40.30 -3.43 11.61
C PRO A 5 40.03 -2.84 10.22
N LEU A 6 39.79 -3.72 9.23
CA LEU A 6 38.47 -4.05 8.65
C LEU A 6 37.97 -2.99 7.68
N ALA A 7 38.22 -3.26 6.40
CA ALA A 7 37.54 -2.60 5.29
C ALA A 7 36.05 -2.95 5.35
N ALA A 8 35.24 -1.96 5.73
CA ALA A 8 33.80 -1.97 5.55
C ALA A 8 33.51 -1.80 4.05
N SER A 9 33.44 -2.90 3.31
CA SER A 9 32.80 -2.89 2.00
C SER A 9 31.29 -2.83 2.21
N LEU A 10 30.76 -1.61 2.13
CA LEU A 10 29.36 -1.30 1.89
C LEU A 10 28.85 -2.17 0.73
N ILE A 11 28.10 -3.21 1.05
CA ILE A 11 27.22 -3.86 0.08
C ILE A 11 26.08 -2.88 -0.14
N ALA A 12 26.11 -2.23 -1.30
CA ALA A 12 25.12 -1.27 -1.75
C ALA A 12 23.72 -1.90 -1.68
N LEU A 13 22.84 -1.16 -1.00
CA LEU A 13 21.41 -1.37 -0.86
C LEU A 13 20.74 -1.52 -2.24
N ALA A 14 20.57 -2.75 -2.72
CA ALA A 14 19.83 -3.06 -3.95
C ALA A 14 18.36 -3.45 -3.67
N LEU A 15 17.70 -2.77 -2.72
CA LEU A 15 16.32 -3.05 -2.30
C LEU A 15 15.42 -1.79 -2.24
N LEU A 16 15.83 -0.68 -2.85
CA LEU A 16 15.20 0.62 -2.61
C LEU A 16 14.04 1.10 -3.51
N PRO A 17 13.60 0.43 -4.61
CA PRO A 17 12.49 1.02 -5.37
C PRO A 17 11.19 1.07 -4.55
N SER A 18 10.99 0.11 -3.65
CA SER A 18 9.76 -0.01 -2.83
C SER A 18 9.67 1.03 -1.72
N LEU A 19 10.80 1.52 -1.21
CA LEU A 19 10.84 2.51 -0.12
C LEU A 19 10.63 3.94 -0.64
N ALA A 20 11.06 4.24 -1.87
CA ALA A 20 10.92 5.58 -2.44
C ALA A 20 9.46 5.94 -2.81
N LEU A 21 8.68 4.96 -3.27
CA LEU A 21 7.29 5.18 -3.71
C LEU A 21 6.31 5.28 -2.54
N ALA A 22 6.52 4.53 -1.46
CA ALA A 22 5.71 4.64 -0.24
C ALA A 22 5.90 6.00 0.47
N GLN A 23 7.01 6.69 0.22
CA GLN A 23 7.30 8.00 0.81
C GLN A 23 6.77 9.17 -0.03
N SER A 24 6.37 8.94 -1.28
CA SER A 24 5.81 9.96 -2.19
C SER A 24 4.32 9.81 -2.47
N ALA A 25 3.74 8.63 -2.24
CA ALA A 25 2.30 8.42 -2.44
C ALA A 25 1.47 9.19 -1.39
N PRO A 26 0.36 9.85 -1.79
CA PRO A 26 -0.55 10.48 -0.85
C PRO A 26 -1.09 9.47 0.18
N ALA A 27 -1.16 9.86 1.45
CA ALA A 27 -1.62 8.97 2.51
C ALA A 27 -3.04 8.42 2.25
N GLU A 28 -3.91 9.22 1.63
CA GLU A 28 -5.25 8.81 1.21
C GLU A 28 -5.20 7.67 0.18
N LEU A 29 -4.32 7.76 -0.82
CA LEU A 29 -4.14 6.70 -1.82
C LEU A 29 -3.60 5.42 -1.19
N VAL A 30 -2.64 5.53 -0.27
CA VAL A 30 -2.11 4.38 0.47
C VAL A 30 -3.23 3.69 1.28
N ALA A 31 -4.08 4.47 1.95
CA ALA A 31 -5.23 3.92 2.68
C ALA A 31 -6.25 3.25 1.75
N ALA A 32 -6.53 3.85 0.58
CA ALA A 32 -7.40 3.29 -0.43
C ALA A 32 -6.89 1.94 -0.97
N TYR A 33 -5.60 1.84 -1.27
CA TYR A 33 -5.02 0.58 -1.75
C TYR A 33 -5.02 -0.48 -0.67
N LYS A 34 -4.73 -0.12 0.59
CA LYS A 34 -4.88 -1.05 1.71
C LYS A 34 -6.31 -1.58 1.83
N ALA A 35 -7.30 -0.70 1.75
CA ALA A 35 -8.71 -1.08 1.79
C ALA A 35 -9.12 -1.96 0.60
N GLY A 36 -8.67 -1.64 -0.62
CA GLY A 36 -8.92 -2.43 -1.83
C GLY A 36 -8.31 -3.82 -1.75
N VAL A 37 -7.02 -3.92 -1.41
CA VAL A 37 -6.34 -5.20 -1.22
C VAL A 37 -6.99 -6.01 -0.09
N ALA A 38 -7.44 -5.35 0.98
CA ALA A 38 -8.16 -6.03 2.06
C ALA A 38 -9.52 -6.56 1.59
N ALA A 39 -10.26 -5.82 0.77
CA ALA A 39 -11.51 -6.30 0.20
C ALA A 39 -11.32 -7.59 -0.62
N GLU A 40 -10.21 -7.71 -1.35
CA GLU A 40 -9.88 -8.90 -2.13
C GLU A 40 -9.35 -10.06 -1.27
N LYS A 41 -8.41 -9.79 -0.35
CA LYS A 41 -7.65 -10.83 0.37
C LYS A 41 -8.24 -11.21 1.73
N CYS A 42 -8.98 -10.32 2.38
CA CYS A 42 -9.42 -10.50 3.78
C CYS A 42 -10.85 -11.04 3.90
N SER A 43 -11.51 -11.38 2.79
CA SER A 43 -12.89 -11.89 2.80
C SER A 43 -13.84 -11.02 3.63
N LEU A 44 -13.76 -9.69 3.47
CA LEU A 44 -14.50 -8.71 4.30
C LEU A 44 -16.02 -8.79 4.15
N ASN A 45 -16.54 -9.65 3.27
CA ASN A 45 -17.95 -9.86 2.98
C ASN A 45 -18.72 -8.54 2.77
N LEU A 46 -18.09 -7.63 2.02
CA LEU A 46 -18.69 -6.34 1.69
C LEU A 46 -19.95 -6.58 0.85
N ALA A 47 -21.03 -5.88 1.20
CA ALA A 47 -22.21 -5.83 0.34
C ALA A 47 -21.81 -5.28 -1.04
N SER A 48 -22.53 -5.70 -2.09
CA SER A 48 -22.16 -5.38 -3.47
C SER A 48 -22.07 -3.87 -3.72
N ASP A 49 -22.98 -3.09 -3.15
CA ASP A 49 -22.99 -1.63 -3.22
C ASP A 49 -21.77 -1.01 -2.53
N LYS A 50 -21.35 -1.55 -1.38
CA LYS A 50 -20.16 -1.10 -0.64
C LYS A 50 -18.88 -1.44 -1.38
N SER A 51 -18.82 -2.61 -2.04
CA SER A 51 -17.69 -2.99 -2.88
C SER A 51 -17.55 -2.05 -4.08
N SER A 52 -18.65 -1.73 -4.77
CA SER A 52 -18.65 -0.75 -5.86
C SER A 52 -18.22 0.64 -5.39
N GLN A 53 -18.74 1.12 -4.26
CA GLN A 53 -18.34 2.41 -3.68
C GLN A 53 -16.85 2.47 -3.33
N LEU A 54 -16.30 1.36 -2.80
CA LEU A 54 -14.87 1.28 -2.52
C LEU A 54 -14.04 1.34 -3.80
N GLY A 55 -14.43 0.61 -4.85
CA GLY A 55 -13.77 0.65 -6.16
C GLY A 55 -13.76 2.05 -6.76
N ASP A 56 -14.92 2.72 -6.75
CA ASP A 56 -15.06 4.10 -7.21
C ASP A 56 -14.20 5.07 -6.37
N ALA A 57 -14.14 4.86 -5.05
CA ALA A 57 -13.33 5.65 -4.14
C ALA A 57 -11.82 5.51 -4.42
N VAL A 58 -11.34 4.28 -4.61
CA VAL A 58 -9.95 4.01 -5.00
C VAL A 58 -9.63 4.74 -6.31
N GLN A 59 -10.48 4.59 -7.33
CA GLN A 59 -10.28 5.22 -8.63
C GLN A 59 -10.25 6.75 -8.54
N ARG A 60 -11.12 7.37 -7.73
CA ARG A 60 -11.08 8.82 -7.50
C ARG A 60 -9.79 9.26 -6.82
N MET A 61 -9.27 8.49 -5.87
CA MET A 61 -8.00 8.80 -5.19
C MET A 61 -6.80 8.64 -6.13
N GLU A 62 -6.79 7.62 -7.00
CA GLU A 62 -5.78 7.48 -8.05
C GLU A 62 -5.74 8.71 -8.96
N GLN A 63 -6.91 9.16 -9.45
CA GLN A 63 -7.01 10.35 -10.29
C GLN A 63 -6.54 11.61 -9.58
N ARG A 64 -6.88 11.78 -8.29
CA ARG A 64 -6.43 12.93 -7.47
C ARG A 64 -4.93 12.89 -7.15
N SER A 65 -4.32 11.71 -7.14
CA SER A 65 -2.91 11.56 -6.77
C SER A 65 -1.94 12.20 -7.75
N GLY A 66 -2.32 12.28 -9.04
CA GLY A 66 -1.46 12.77 -10.12
C GLY A 66 -0.25 11.87 -10.42
N LEU A 67 -0.20 10.67 -9.86
CA LEU A 67 0.87 9.70 -10.09
C LEU A 67 0.74 9.07 -11.48
N ALA A 68 1.88 8.65 -12.05
CA ALA A 68 1.88 7.89 -13.29
C ALA A 68 1.36 6.47 -13.05
N GLN A 69 0.77 5.85 -14.09
CA GLN A 69 0.23 4.48 -13.98
C GLN A 69 1.26 3.47 -13.45
N ALA A 70 2.53 3.59 -13.87
CA ALA A 70 3.60 2.71 -13.39
C ALA A 70 3.84 2.83 -11.88
N ASP A 71 3.66 4.02 -11.30
CA ASP A 71 3.81 4.25 -9.85
C ASP A 71 2.60 3.71 -9.09
N LEU A 72 1.40 3.87 -9.65
CA LEU A 72 0.16 3.28 -9.13
C LEU A 72 0.26 1.75 -9.10
N ASP A 73 0.66 1.13 -10.22
CA ASP A 73 0.83 -0.32 -10.32
C ASP A 73 1.88 -0.84 -9.32
N ALA A 74 2.99 -0.10 -9.16
CA ALA A 74 4.03 -0.44 -8.20
C ALA A 74 3.53 -0.33 -6.75
N LEU A 75 2.77 0.71 -6.42
CA LEU A 75 2.17 0.89 -5.08
C LEU A 75 1.14 -0.20 -4.78
N TRP A 76 0.29 -0.55 -5.74
CA TRP A 76 -0.67 -1.65 -5.61
C TRP A 76 0.05 -2.99 -5.40
N SER A 77 1.06 -3.29 -6.22
CA SER A 77 1.89 -4.49 -6.09
C SER A 77 2.60 -4.57 -4.74
N SER A 78 3.17 -3.46 -4.26
CA SER A 78 3.80 -3.40 -2.94
C SER A 78 2.79 -3.62 -1.81
N THR A 79 1.57 -3.11 -1.97
CA THR A 79 0.49 -3.31 -0.98
C THR A 79 0.04 -4.76 -0.92
N GLN A 80 -0.09 -5.41 -2.08
CA GLN A 80 -0.37 -6.85 -2.15
C GLN A 80 0.74 -7.68 -1.49
N GLN A 81 2.01 -7.36 -1.77
CA GLN A 81 3.15 -8.05 -1.14
C GLN A 81 3.16 -7.87 0.39
N ALA A 82 2.81 -6.68 0.89
CA ALA A 82 2.68 -6.46 2.33
C ALA A 82 1.55 -7.31 2.94
N ALA A 83 0.39 -7.40 2.26
CA ALA A 83 -0.71 -8.26 2.67
C ALA A 83 -0.36 -9.76 2.59
N ASP A 84 0.50 -10.17 1.68
CA ASP A 84 0.96 -11.55 1.56
C ASP A 84 2.01 -11.91 2.63
N ALA A 85 2.81 -10.93 3.07
CA ALA A 85 3.82 -11.11 4.11
C ALA A 85 3.21 -11.25 5.52
N ASP A 86 2.13 -10.52 5.83
CA ASP A 86 1.39 -10.63 7.08
C ASP A 86 -0.11 -10.46 6.84
N ASN A 87 -0.76 -11.51 6.35
CA ASN A 87 -2.17 -11.44 5.98
C ASN A 87 -3.07 -11.16 7.19
N ALA A 88 -2.83 -11.80 8.32
CA ALA A 88 -3.67 -11.63 9.51
C ALA A 88 -3.55 -10.22 10.10
N GLY A 89 -2.33 -9.71 10.27
CA GLY A 89 -2.09 -8.35 10.75
C GLY A 89 -2.60 -7.30 9.76
N PHE A 90 -2.33 -7.48 8.47
CA PHE A 90 -2.83 -6.60 7.43
C PHE A 90 -4.35 -6.51 7.42
N CYS A 91 -5.04 -7.64 7.50
CA CYS A 91 -6.50 -7.68 7.50
C CYS A 91 -7.11 -7.02 8.74
N ALA A 92 -6.47 -7.16 9.90
CA ALA A 92 -6.92 -6.49 11.13
C ALA A 92 -6.82 -4.96 11.02
N GLU A 93 -5.78 -4.45 10.38
CA GLU A 93 -5.56 -3.00 10.20
C GLU A 93 -6.38 -2.41 9.05
N ALA A 94 -6.40 -3.07 7.90
CA ALA A 94 -6.93 -2.52 6.65
C ALA A 94 -8.45 -2.63 6.52
N ALA A 95 -9.10 -3.59 7.20
CA ALA A 95 -10.55 -3.71 7.20
C ALA A 95 -11.25 -2.44 7.74
N GLY A 96 -10.65 -1.79 8.75
CA GLY A 96 -11.16 -0.55 9.33
C GLY A 96 -11.06 0.68 8.43
N LEU A 97 -10.32 0.59 7.31
CA LEU A 97 -10.10 1.71 6.39
C LEU A 97 -11.22 1.87 5.37
N VAL A 98 -12.01 0.82 5.10
CA VAL A 98 -13.00 0.80 4.00
C VAL A 98 -13.98 1.96 4.08
N ASP A 99 -14.62 2.17 5.23
CA ASP A 99 -15.61 3.25 5.40
C ASP A 99 -14.98 4.64 5.31
N GLY A 100 -13.76 4.80 5.85
CA GLY A 100 -13.01 6.05 5.78
C GLY A 100 -12.61 6.40 4.35
N VAL A 101 -12.19 5.41 3.56
CA VAL A 101 -11.85 5.59 2.14
C VAL A 101 -13.07 5.98 1.32
N ILE A 102 -14.20 5.30 1.51
CA ILE A 102 -15.46 5.63 0.83
C ILE A 102 -15.91 7.06 1.17
N ALA A 103 -15.86 7.43 2.45
CA ALA A 103 -16.27 8.76 2.89
C ALA A 103 -15.32 9.87 2.39
N GLY A 104 -14.01 9.63 2.40
CA GLY A 104 -12.98 10.60 2.01
C GLY A 104 -12.82 10.79 0.49
N ALA A 105 -13.49 9.99 -0.32
CA ALA A 105 -13.46 10.12 -1.78
C ALA A 105 -14.59 10.99 -2.37
N ASN A 106 -15.45 11.59 -1.53
CA ASN A 106 -16.56 12.46 -1.97
C ASN A 106 -16.21 13.94 -1.90
#